data_AF-A0A1Q3P5X2-F1
#
_entry.id   AF-A0A1Q3P5X2-F1
#
_cell.length_a   1.000
_cell.length_b   1.000
_cell.length_c   1.000
_cell.angle_alpha   90.00
_cell.angle_beta   90.00
_cell.angle_gamma   90.00
#
_symmetry.space_group_name_H-M   'P 1'
#
loop_
_entity.id
_entity.type
_entity.pdbx_description
1 polymer ?
#
loop_
_entity_poly.entity_id
_entity_poly.type
_entity_poly.pdbx_seq_one_letter_code
_entity_poly.pdbx_strand_id
1 'polypeptide(L)'
;MSTEELLLITMEHPFFRSYVAHDSPVEGLSFSLEGFNGFTEFKRRPDAMRALRDVYFREDFNTIRTMPDIAEMGAYSLKWIGMELIMSDEALLNQMSSDEKAEFLKQLHAQLLVEQKYDDVFGGISDAVSAYIFYKVMKTMNVNVLEDTFSRQSVDQFRDRLIVTDVAELEALLAKLEEFVRTVKR
;
A
#
# COMPACT_ATOMS: atom_id res chain seq x y z
N MET A 1 -18.68 -9.13 15.44
CA MET A 1 -17.97 -8.61 14.25
C MET A 1 -16.47 -8.65 14.51
N SER A 2 -15.77 -9.57 13.87
CA SER A 2 -14.30 -9.68 13.90
C SER A 2 -13.64 -8.48 13.21
N THR A 3 -12.35 -8.30 13.44
CA THR A 3 -11.58 -7.21 12.81
C THR A 3 -11.47 -7.41 11.29
N GLU A 4 -11.36 -8.67 10.85
CA GLU A 4 -11.41 -9.06 9.44
C GLU A 4 -12.79 -8.74 8.83
N GLU A 5 -13.89 -9.09 9.48
CA GLU A 5 -15.25 -8.77 8.98
C GLU A 5 -15.43 -7.25 8.80
N LEU A 6 -14.95 -6.45 9.76
CA LEU A 6 -15.03 -4.99 9.68
C LEU A 6 -14.17 -4.41 8.55
N LEU A 7 -12.98 -4.97 8.32
CA LEU A 7 -12.13 -4.62 7.19
C LEU A 7 -12.82 -4.91 5.86
N LEU A 8 -13.38 -6.11 5.70
CA LEU A 8 -14.08 -6.49 4.48
C LEU A 8 -15.27 -5.57 4.21
N ILE A 9 -16.05 -5.22 5.25
CA ILE A 9 -17.14 -4.23 5.11
C ILE A 9 -16.59 -2.85 4.66
N THR A 10 -15.41 -2.45 5.16
CA THR A 10 -14.77 -1.20 4.74
C THR A 10 -14.37 -1.22 3.27
N MET A 11 -13.84 -2.35 2.78
CA MET A 11 -13.41 -2.52 1.39
C MET A 11 -14.59 -2.61 0.41
N GLU A 12 -15.77 -3.00 0.89
CA GLU A 12 -17.02 -3.01 0.12
C GLU A 12 -17.77 -1.66 0.14
N HIS A 13 -17.19 -0.63 0.76
CA HIS A 13 -17.77 0.71 0.74
C HIS A 13 -17.89 1.19 -0.73
N PRO A 14 -19.03 1.80 -1.15
CA PRO A 14 -19.26 2.15 -2.55
C PRO A 14 -18.19 3.07 -3.16
N PHE A 15 -17.60 3.94 -2.33
CA PHE A 15 -16.56 4.86 -2.75
C PHE A 15 -15.14 4.33 -2.52
N PHE A 16 -14.97 3.11 -2.00
CA PHE A 16 -13.65 2.58 -1.65
C PHE A 16 -12.65 2.64 -2.80
N ARG A 17 -13.09 2.42 -4.05
CA ARG A 17 -12.23 2.45 -5.24
C ARG A 17 -12.19 3.82 -5.93
N SER A 18 -12.88 4.82 -5.38
CA SER A 18 -12.94 6.18 -5.94
C SER A 18 -11.71 7.02 -5.61
N TYR A 19 -10.73 6.49 -4.86
CA TYR A 19 -9.52 7.23 -4.52
C TYR A 19 -8.69 7.67 -5.74
N VAL A 20 -8.80 6.96 -6.86
CA VAL A 20 -8.13 7.32 -8.12
C VAL A 20 -8.76 8.51 -8.85
N ALA A 21 -9.95 8.96 -8.43
CA ALA A 21 -10.65 10.09 -9.04
C ALA A 21 -10.25 11.46 -8.45
N HIS A 22 -9.33 11.47 -7.48
CA HIS A 22 -8.84 12.68 -6.81
C HIS A 22 -7.43 13.05 -7.26
N ASP A 23 -6.98 14.26 -6.92
CA ASP A 23 -5.65 14.77 -7.24
C ASP A 23 -4.51 13.93 -6.64
N SER A 24 -4.80 13.15 -5.59
CA SER A 24 -3.91 12.11 -5.10
C SER A 24 -4.67 10.89 -4.57
N PRO A 25 -4.09 9.68 -4.66
CA PRO A 25 -4.66 8.47 -4.06
C PRO A 25 -4.83 8.58 -2.53
N VAL A 26 -3.90 9.26 -1.85
CA VAL A 26 -3.94 9.45 -0.40
C VAL A 26 -5.12 10.34 0.02
N GLU A 27 -5.31 11.48 -0.65
CA GLU A 27 -6.46 12.36 -0.43
C GLU A 27 -7.76 11.66 -0.81
N GLY A 28 -7.77 10.95 -1.94
CA GLY A 28 -8.94 10.27 -2.44
C GLY A 28 -9.42 9.14 -1.53
N LEU A 29 -8.51 8.34 -0.96
CA LEU A 29 -8.90 7.30 0.00
C LEU A 29 -9.41 7.94 1.30
N SER A 30 -8.75 8.99 1.77
CA SER A 30 -9.16 9.72 2.97
C SER A 30 -10.57 10.28 2.81
N PHE A 31 -10.87 10.89 1.65
CA PHE A 31 -12.19 11.39 1.31
C PHE A 31 -13.22 10.26 1.19
N SER A 32 -12.86 9.16 0.52
CA SER A 32 -13.76 8.01 0.30
C SER A 32 -14.17 7.31 1.60
N LEU A 33 -13.35 7.41 2.64
CA LEU A 33 -13.58 6.81 3.96
C LEU A 33 -13.97 7.86 5.02
N GLU A 34 -14.07 9.13 4.63
CA GLU A 34 -14.47 10.21 5.53
C GLU A 34 -15.90 9.97 6.01
N GLY A 35 -16.12 10.07 7.33
CA GLY A 35 -17.43 9.82 7.93
C GLY A 35 -17.87 8.35 7.95
N PHE A 36 -17.09 7.43 7.37
CA PHE A 36 -17.37 6.00 7.47
C PHE A 36 -16.90 5.46 8.83
N ASN A 37 -17.86 5.30 9.75
CA ASN A 37 -17.60 4.83 11.12
C ASN A 37 -16.87 3.48 11.16
N GLY A 38 -17.11 2.60 10.18
CA GLY A 38 -16.47 1.28 10.13
C GLY A 38 -14.96 1.36 10.00
N PHE A 39 -14.44 2.28 9.18
CA PHE A 39 -12.99 2.48 9.05
C PHE A 39 -12.37 3.11 10.31
N THR A 40 -13.07 4.07 10.91
CA THR A 40 -12.62 4.68 12.18
C THR A 40 -12.56 3.65 13.30
N GLU A 41 -13.56 2.76 13.38
CA GLU A 41 -13.56 1.65 14.33
C GLU A 41 -12.43 0.67 14.00
N PHE A 42 -12.25 0.30 12.74
CA PHE A 42 -11.21 -0.62 12.28
C PHE A 42 -9.83 -0.17 12.75
N LYS A 43 -9.44 1.08 12.46
CA LYS A 43 -8.13 1.64 12.83
C LYS A 43 -7.84 1.62 14.34
N ARG A 44 -8.88 1.63 15.18
CA ARG A 44 -8.73 1.63 16.64
C ARG A 44 -8.54 0.22 17.22
N ARG A 45 -8.81 -0.83 16.44
CA ARG A 45 -8.63 -2.19 16.93
C ARG A 45 -7.14 -2.53 17.02
N PRO A 46 -6.69 -3.14 18.13
CA PRO A 46 -5.27 -3.43 18.36
C PRO A 46 -4.70 -4.49 17.41
N ASP A 47 -5.57 -5.25 16.73
CA ASP A 47 -5.20 -6.25 15.74
C ASP A 47 -5.53 -5.86 14.29
N ALA A 48 -5.82 -4.57 14.05
CA ALA A 48 -6.22 -4.07 12.73
C ALA A 48 -5.14 -4.32 11.67
N MET A 49 -3.88 -3.97 11.98
CA MET A 49 -2.77 -4.17 11.03
C MET A 49 -2.49 -5.65 10.78
N ARG A 50 -2.69 -6.51 11.80
CA ARG A 50 -2.58 -7.97 11.61
C ARG A 50 -3.67 -8.48 10.68
N ALA A 51 -4.93 -8.17 10.95
CA ALA A 51 -6.05 -8.58 10.11
C ALA A 51 -5.91 -8.07 8.66
N LEU A 52 -5.41 -6.84 8.48
CA LEU A 52 -5.14 -6.26 7.17
C LEU A 52 -4.09 -7.06 6.39
N ARG A 53 -2.94 -7.35 7.02
CA ARG A 53 -1.90 -8.20 6.41
C ARG A 53 -2.41 -9.60 6.09
N ASP A 54 -3.14 -10.21 7.03
CA ASP A 54 -3.66 -11.57 6.87
C ASP A 54 -4.63 -11.65 5.67
N VAL A 55 -5.46 -10.65 5.45
CA VAL A 55 -6.36 -10.60 4.28
C VAL A 55 -5.57 -10.35 2.99
N TYR A 56 -4.59 -9.44 3.00
CA TYR A 56 -3.84 -9.04 1.81
C TYR A 56 -2.94 -10.18 1.32
N PHE A 57 -2.14 -10.77 2.22
CA PHE A 57 -1.20 -11.84 1.87
C PHE A 57 -1.84 -13.23 1.71
N ARG A 58 -3.12 -13.38 2.09
CA ARG A 58 -3.89 -14.60 1.77
C ARG A 58 -4.38 -14.61 0.33
N GLU A 59 -4.46 -13.46 -0.32
CA GLU A 59 -4.87 -13.38 -1.73
C GLU A 59 -3.79 -13.95 -2.65
N ASP A 60 -4.20 -14.80 -3.59
CA ASP A 60 -3.31 -15.26 -4.66
C ASP A 60 -3.44 -14.33 -5.87
N PHE A 61 -2.45 -13.46 -6.08
CA PHE A 61 -2.48 -12.51 -7.20
C PHE A 61 -2.33 -13.20 -8.56
N ASN A 62 -1.97 -14.50 -8.60
CA ASN A 62 -1.98 -15.25 -9.85
C ASN A 62 -3.40 -15.55 -10.37
N THR A 63 -4.43 -15.31 -9.57
CA THR A 63 -5.85 -15.45 -9.96
C THR A 63 -6.24 -14.55 -11.14
N ILE A 64 -5.51 -13.45 -11.37
CA ILE A 64 -5.69 -12.54 -12.51
C ILE A 64 -5.76 -13.28 -13.85
N ARG A 65 -4.98 -14.36 -14.01
CA ARG A 65 -4.96 -15.18 -15.23
C ARG A 65 -6.31 -15.80 -15.60
N THR A 66 -7.22 -15.87 -14.63
CA THR A 66 -8.54 -16.49 -14.78
C THR A 66 -9.66 -15.47 -14.96
N MET A 67 -9.34 -14.17 -14.93
CA MET A 67 -10.35 -13.12 -15.07
C MET A 67 -10.76 -12.95 -16.54
N PRO A 68 -12.07 -12.89 -16.84
CA PRO A 68 -12.60 -12.91 -18.19
C PRO A 68 -12.48 -11.56 -18.93
N ASP A 69 -12.45 -10.42 -18.22
CA ASP A 69 -12.39 -9.10 -18.86
C ASP A 69 -11.54 -8.06 -18.11
N ILE A 70 -11.18 -6.99 -18.85
CA ILE A 70 -10.28 -5.91 -18.40
C ILE A 70 -10.91 -5.08 -17.27
N ALA A 71 -12.24 -4.92 -17.25
CA ALA A 71 -12.89 -4.14 -16.21
C ALA A 71 -12.85 -4.88 -14.87
N GLU A 72 -13.03 -6.21 -14.87
CA GLU A 72 -12.84 -7.05 -13.68
C GLU A 72 -11.39 -7.02 -13.20
N MET A 73 -10.40 -7.08 -14.10
CA MET A 73 -8.98 -6.96 -13.74
C MET A 73 -8.65 -5.61 -13.10
N GLY A 74 -9.13 -4.50 -13.69
CA GLY A 74 -8.92 -3.17 -13.13
C GLY A 74 -9.64 -2.98 -11.78
N ALA A 75 -10.85 -3.51 -11.66
CA ALA A 75 -11.57 -3.50 -10.40
C ALA A 75 -10.82 -4.29 -9.32
N TYR A 76 -10.26 -5.45 -9.68
CA TYR A 76 -9.44 -6.28 -8.81
C TYR A 76 -8.17 -5.54 -8.36
N SER A 77 -7.38 -4.95 -9.26
CA SER A 77 -6.16 -4.23 -8.89
C SER A 77 -6.46 -3.04 -7.98
N LEU A 78 -7.49 -2.23 -8.30
CA LEU A 78 -7.88 -1.09 -7.48
C LEU A 78 -8.30 -1.48 -6.06
N LYS A 79 -8.87 -2.68 -5.86
CA LYS A 79 -9.20 -3.18 -4.52
C LYS A 79 -7.93 -3.35 -3.67
N TRP A 80 -6.90 -3.97 -4.23
CA TRP A 80 -5.67 -4.29 -3.50
C TRP A 80 -4.75 -3.08 -3.33
N ILE A 81 -4.67 -2.21 -4.33
CA ILE A 81 -4.00 -0.90 -4.21
C ILE A 81 -4.65 -0.07 -3.09
N GLY A 82 -5.98 -0.06 -2.99
CA GLY A 82 -6.69 0.61 -1.89
C GLY A 82 -6.35 0.03 -0.52
N MET A 83 -6.10 -1.28 -0.46
CA MET A 83 -5.70 -1.95 0.76
C MET A 83 -4.26 -1.61 1.19
N GLU A 84 -3.33 -1.49 0.24
CA GLU A 84 -1.98 -0.98 0.51
C GLU A 84 -1.99 0.47 0.99
N LEU A 85 -2.84 1.31 0.40
CA LEU A 85 -3.05 2.67 0.87
C LEU A 85 -3.55 2.67 2.33
N ILE A 86 -4.47 1.79 2.72
CA ILE A 86 -4.85 1.64 4.13
C ILE A 86 -3.63 1.21 4.97
N MET A 87 -2.86 0.21 4.53
CA MET A 87 -1.69 -0.29 5.26
C MET A 87 -0.61 0.79 5.47
N SER A 88 -0.59 1.84 4.64
CA SER A 88 0.33 2.98 4.78
C SER A 88 -0.01 3.93 5.95
N ASP A 89 -1.17 3.74 6.59
CA ASP A 89 -1.62 4.57 7.72
C ASP A 89 -0.69 4.42 8.94
N GLU A 90 -0.23 5.55 9.47
CA GLU A 90 0.74 5.56 10.56
C GLU A 90 0.22 4.91 11.84
N ALA A 91 -1.08 5.03 12.15
CA ALA A 91 -1.65 4.41 13.34
C ALA A 91 -1.67 2.88 13.23
N LEU A 92 -1.84 2.34 12.02
CA LEU A 92 -1.76 0.90 11.75
C LEU A 92 -0.31 0.41 11.77
N LEU A 93 0.60 1.13 11.12
CA LEU A 93 2.03 0.79 11.12
C LEU A 93 2.63 0.76 12.53
N ASN A 94 2.15 1.63 13.43
CA ASN A 94 2.58 1.66 14.83
C ASN A 94 2.06 0.51 15.69
N GLN A 95 1.17 -0.34 15.16
CA GLN A 95 0.76 -1.58 15.84
C GLN A 95 1.78 -2.70 15.71
N MET A 96 2.73 -2.59 14.79
CA MET A 96 3.78 -3.59 14.56
C MET A 96 5.05 -3.26 15.32
N SER A 97 5.67 -4.28 15.90
CA SER A 97 7.05 -4.24 16.38
C SER A 97 8.05 -4.05 15.24
N SER A 98 9.31 -3.73 15.56
CA SER A 98 10.37 -3.61 14.57
C SER A 98 10.61 -4.92 13.79
N ASP A 99 10.51 -6.07 14.45
CA ASP A 99 10.69 -7.38 13.81
C ASP A 99 9.53 -7.70 12.88
N GLU A 100 8.29 -7.38 13.29
CA GLU A 100 7.11 -7.53 12.43
C GLU A 100 7.18 -6.60 11.21
N LYS A 101 7.71 -5.38 11.35
CA LYS A 101 7.93 -4.46 10.22
C LYS A 101 8.97 -5.01 9.25
N ALA A 102 10.08 -5.55 9.77
CA ALA A 102 11.11 -6.19 8.96
C ALA A 102 10.57 -7.36 8.14
N GLU A 103 9.74 -8.22 8.75
CA GLU A 103 9.09 -9.32 8.05
C GLU A 103 8.03 -8.82 7.05
N PHE A 104 7.25 -7.81 7.44
CA PHE A 104 6.26 -7.18 6.57
C PHE A 104 6.88 -6.63 5.28
N LEU A 105 8.03 -5.94 5.37
CA LEU A 105 8.75 -5.44 4.20
C LEU A 105 9.22 -6.55 3.26
N LYS A 106 9.61 -7.71 3.79
CA LYS A 106 9.98 -8.87 2.95
C LYS A 106 8.78 -9.44 2.22
N GLN A 107 7.64 -9.53 2.90
CA GLN A 107 6.40 -10.01 2.30
C GLN A 107 5.87 -9.05 1.24
N LEU A 108 5.86 -7.75 1.52
CA LEU A 108 5.56 -6.71 0.53
C LEU A 108 6.49 -6.79 -0.69
N HIS A 109 7.79 -7.06 -0.47
CA HIS A 109 8.74 -7.15 -1.58
C HIS A 109 8.48 -8.38 -2.45
N ALA A 110 8.20 -9.52 -1.83
CA ALA A 110 7.79 -10.72 -2.56
C ALA A 110 6.50 -10.46 -3.36
N GLN A 111 5.56 -9.71 -2.80
CA GLN A 111 4.29 -9.37 -3.44
C GLN A 111 4.48 -8.41 -4.63
N LEU A 112 5.28 -7.36 -4.46
CA LEU A 112 5.65 -6.43 -5.53
C LEU A 112 6.25 -7.17 -6.74
N LEU A 113 7.14 -8.14 -6.49
CA LEU A 113 7.71 -8.97 -7.56
C LEU A 113 6.68 -9.86 -8.27
N VAL A 114 5.54 -10.16 -7.63
CA VAL A 114 4.41 -10.84 -8.28
C VAL A 114 3.61 -9.85 -9.11
N GLU A 115 3.28 -8.68 -8.56
CA GLU A 115 2.56 -7.61 -9.26
C GLU A 115 3.26 -7.18 -10.55
N GLN A 116 4.58 -6.97 -10.50
CA GLN A 116 5.39 -6.57 -11.66
C GLN A 116 5.43 -7.60 -12.79
N LYS A 117 4.98 -8.84 -12.57
CA LYS A 117 4.81 -9.84 -13.64
C LYS A 117 3.50 -9.67 -14.42
N TYR A 118 2.57 -8.85 -13.91
CA TYR A 118 1.25 -8.59 -14.44
C TYR A 118 1.07 -7.08 -14.62
N ASP A 119 1.99 -6.44 -15.35
CA ASP A 119 2.06 -4.99 -15.57
C ASP A 119 0.84 -4.40 -16.30
N ASP A 120 0.12 -5.25 -17.03
CA ASP A 120 -1.16 -4.97 -17.66
C ASP A 120 -2.31 -4.77 -16.66
N VAL A 121 -2.16 -5.27 -15.42
CA VAL A 121 -3.15 -5.17 -14.34
C VAL A 121 -2.66 -4.31 -13.18
N PHE A 122 -1.40 -4.49 -12.77
CA PHE A 122 -0.70 -3.72 -11.75
C PHE A 122 0.31 -2.79 -12.42
N GLY A 123 -0.20 -1.69 -12.96
CA GLY A 123 0.63 -0.67 -13.60
C GLY A 123 1.30 0.28 -12.61
N GLY A 124 1.83 1.41 -13.10
CA GLY A 124 2.67 2.31 -12.30
C GLY A 124 2.04 2.92 -11.04
N ILE A 125 0.70 2.94 -10.92
CA ILE A 125 0.05 3.30 -9.65
C ILE A 125 0.29 2.24 -8.56
N SER A 126 0.34 0.95 -8.91
CA SER A 126 0.68 -0.13 -7.98
C SER A 126 2.11 0.03 -7.48
N ASP A 127 3.07 0.21 -8.40
CA ASP A 127 4.47 0.45 -8.04
C ASP A 127 4.63 1.68 -7.13
N ALA A 128 3.92 2.77 -7.43
CA ALA A 128 3.95 3.99 -6.61
C ALA A 128 3.38 3.76 -5.21
N VAL A 129 2.26 3.05 -5.08
CA VAL A 129 1.63 2.75 -3.79
C VAL A 129 2.48 1.77 -2.98
N SER A 130 3.02 0.73 -3.61
CA SER A 130 3.99 -0.19 -3.01
C SER A 130 5.20 0.58 -2.50
N ALA A 131 5.86 1.39 -3.33
CA ALA A 131 7.00 2.21 -2.90
C ALA A 131 6.65 3.15 -1.74
N TYR A 132 5.42 3.68 -1.73
CA TYR A 132 4.95 4.55 -0.68
C TYR A 132 4.79 3.82 0.66
N ILE A 133 4.18 2.62 0.68
CA ILE A 133 4.09 1.85 1.93
C ILE A 133 5.46 1.43 2.43
N PHE A 134 6.36 1.00 1.55
CA PHE A 134 7.75 0.71 1.89
C PHE A 134 8.42 1.89 2.60
N TYR A 135 8.35 3.07 1.98
CA TYR A 135 8.86 4.31 2.55
C TYR A 135 8.25 4.58 3.94
N LYS A 136 6.92 4.47 4.07
CA LYS A 136 6.23 4.73 5.34
C LYS A 136 6.69 3.78 6.44
N VAL A 137 6.81 2.49 6.16
CA VAL A 137 7.31 1.50 7.11
C VAL A 137 8.75 1.83 7.52
N MET A 138 9.64 2.05 6.55
CA MET A 138 11.04 2.38 6.80
C MET A 138 11.22 3.65 7.63
N LYS A 139 10.40 4.67 7.37
CA LYS A 139 10.38 5.89 8.18
C LYS A 139 10.03 5.60 9.64
N THR A 140 9.05 4.71 9.92
CA THR A 140 8.75 4.31 11.31
C THR A 140 9.87 3.50 11.97
N MET A 141 10.84 3.03 11.19
CA MET A 141 12.07 2.38 11.64
C MET A 141 13.26 3.36 11.71
N ASN A 142 13.03 4.67 11.54
CA ASN A 142 14.04 5.73 11.45
C ASN A 142 15.01 5.58 10.26
N VAL A 143 14.57 4.94 9.17
CA VAL A 143 15.34 4.83 7.93
C VAL A 143 14.75 5.82 6.91
N ASN A 144 15.51 6.85 6.59
CA ASN A 144 15.12 7.86 5.61
C ASN A 144 15.75 7.54 4.26
N VAL A 145 14.92 7.44 3.21
CA VAL A 145 15.35 7.09 1.84
C VAL A 145 14.91 8.11 0.80
N LEU A 146 13.90 8.93 1.09
CA LEU A 146 13.31 9.86 0.11
C LEU A 146 14.26 10.97 -0.28
N GLU A 147 14.93 11.61 0.68
CA GLU A 147 15.79 12.77 0.43
C GLU A 147 17.02 12.43 -0.44
N ASP A 148 17.39 11.16 -0.51
CA ASP A 148 18.48 10.68 -1.35
C ASP A 148 18.03 10.24 -2.76
N THR A 149 16.72 10.06 -2.97
CA THR A 149 16.15 9.46 -4.19
C THR A 149 15.28 10.43 -4.97
N PHE A 150 14.64 11.37 -4.28
CA PHE A 150 13.77 12.38 -4.85
C PHE A 150 14.45 13.76 -4.78
N SER A 151 14.20 14.58 -5.81
CA SER A 151 14.54 15.99 -5.76
C SER A 151 13.73 16.70 -4.67
N ARG A 152 14.27 17.81 -4.16
CA ARG A 152 13.65 18.58 -3.06
C ARG A 152 12.20 19.00 -3.36
N GLN A 153 11.86 19.26 -4.62
CA GLN A 153 10.51 19.64 -5.02
C GLN A 153 9.53 18.45 -5.02
N SER A 154 10.03 17.25 -5.34
CA SER A 154 9.23 16.04 -5.42
C SER A 154 9.02 15.35 -4.08
N VAL A 155 9.93 15.54 -3.10
CA VAL A 155 9.85 14.89 -1.77
C VAL A 155 8.50 15.13 -1.10
N ASP A 156 8.04 16.38 -1.03
CA ASP A 156 6.78 16.71 -0.33
C ASP A 156 5.56 16.17 -1.10
N GLN A 157 5.62 16.19 -2.44
CA GLN A 157 4.56 15.63 -3.30
C GLN A 157 4.42 14.12 -3.10
N PHE A 158 5.51 13.38 -3.07
CA PHE A 158 5.47 11.94 -2.82
C PHE A 158 5.09 11.64 -1.37
N ARG A 159 5.73 12.31 -0.41
CA ARG A 159 5.56 12.04 1.02
C ARG A 159 4.14 12.28 1.50
N ASP A 160 3.55 13.40 1.10
CA ASP A 160 2.29 13.86 1.67
C ASP A 160 1.10 13.52 0.75
N ARG A 161 1.36 13.26 -0.55
CA ARG A 161 0.32 13.06 -1.56
C ARG A 161 0.54 11.86 -2.47
N LEU A 162 1.62 11.08 -2.34
CA LEU A 162 1.90 9.95 -3.24
C LEU A 162 1.86 10.37 -4.72
N ILE A 163 2.41 11.56 -5.01
CA ILE A 163 2.54 12.04 -6.38
C ILE A 163 3.98 11.81 -6.83
N VAL A 164 4.13 10.97 -7.86
CA VAL A 164 5.39 10.71 -8.54
C VAL A 164 5.47 11.63 -9.76
N THR A 165 6.44 12.56 -9.74
CA THR A 165 6.67 13.51 -10.84
C THR A 165 7.68 13.00 -11.86
N ASP A 166 8.57 12.10 -11.45
CA ASP A 166 9.59 11.48 -12.30
C ASP A 166 9.66 9.98 -11.98
N VAL A 167 9.50 9.15 -13.02
CA VAL A 167 9.54 7.68 -12.90
C VAL A 167 10.92 7.21 -12.47
N ALA A 168 11.99 7.91 -12.86
CA ALA A 168 13.34 7.56 -12.44
C ALA A 168 13.56 7.72 -10.92
N GLU A 169 12.89 8.69 -10.29
CA GLU A 169 12.91 8.87 -8.83
C GLU A 169 12.22 7.67 -8.13
N LEU A 170 11.10 7.18 -8.70
CA LEU A 170 10.40 6.00 -8.20
C LEU A 170 11.24 4.72 -8.35
N GLU A 171 11.86 4.51 -9.51
CA GLU A 171 12.76 3.37 -9.75
C GLU A 171 13.95 3.38 -8.79
N ALA A 172 14.56 4.56 -8.56
CA ALA A 172 15.65 4.72 -7.61
C ALA A 172 15.22 4.41 -6.17
N LEU A 173 14.01 4.82 -5.78
CA LEU A 173 13.43 4.46 -4.48
C LEU A 173 13.25 2.95 -4.37
N LEU A 174 12.57 2.31 -5.33
CA LEU A 174 12.37 0.85 -5.35
C LEU A 174 13.70 0.07 -5.24
N ALA A 175 14.76 0.53 -5.91
CA ALA A 175 16.09 -0.07 -5.80
C ALA A 175 16.67 0.03 -4.38
N LYS A 176 16.54 1.20 -3.71
CA LYS A 176 16.96 1.36 -2.31
C LYS A 176 16.15 0.49 -1.35
N LEU A 177 14.85 0.36 -1.62
CA LEU A 177 13.96 -0.49 -0.83
C LEU A 177 14.38 -1.96 -0.92
N GLU A 178 14.69 -2.43 -2.12
CA GLU A 178 15.21 -3.79 -2.32
C GLU A 178 16.55 -4.01 -1.59
N GLU A 179 17.47 -3.05 -1.66
CA GLU A 179 18.73 -3.10 -0.91
C GLU A 179 18.47 -3.22 0.60
N PHE A 180 17.56 -2.40 1.13
CA PHE A 180 17.18 -2.45 2.53
C PHE A 180 16.61 -3.83 2.91
N VAL A 181 15.64 -4.35 2.15
CA VAL A 181 15.04 -5.67 2.41
C VAL A 181 16.09 -6.79 2.42
N ARG A 182 17.11 -6.72 1.55
CA ARG A 182 18.22 -7.69 1.49
C ARG A 182 19.15 -7.60 2.71
N THR A 183 19.30 -6.42 3.30
CA THR A 183 20.16 -6.18 4.48
C THR A 183 19.46 -6.48 5.80
N VAL A 184 18.12 -6.41 5.82
CA VAL A 184 17.27 -6.83 6.95
C VAL A 184 17.28 -8.37 7.05
N LYS A 185 18.42 -8.94 7.46
CA LYS A 185 18.58 -10.39 7.71
C LYS A 185 18.39 -10.72 9.18
N ARG A 186 17.50 -11.71 9.38
CA ARG A 186 17.25 -12.59 10.55
C ARG A 186 17.37 -11.98 11.94
#